data_AF-A0A5M3N1Q5-F1
#
_entry.id   AF-A0A5M3N1Q5-F1
#
_cell.length_a   1.000
_cell.length_b   1.000
_cell.length_c   1.000
_cell.angle_alpha   90.00
_cell.angle_beta   90.00
_cell.angle_gamma   90.00
#
_symmetry.space_group_name_H-M   'P 1'
#
loop_
_entity.id
_entity.type
_entity.pdbx_description
1 polymer ?
#
loop_
_entity_poly.entity_id
_entity_poly.type
_entity_poly.pdbx_seq_one_letter_code
_entity_poly.pdbx_strand_id
1 'polypeptide(L)'
;QGRLPTGAVVAPVILTSDKMALSTFSGNKMAWPVYLTLGTISKAVRRQPSKCATVLIGYIPMTKLECFSEDVWSQEGYRMFYHCMDVILESLRDAGTHGITITCADRVIHQIYPILAAYVANHPEQCLIACCKENCCPKCIVDCD
;
A
#
# COMPACT_ATOMS: atom_id res chain seq x y z
N GLN A 1 -9.41 1.67 19.51
CA GLN A 1 -8.87 0.31 19.35
C GLN A 1 -9.58 -0.70 20.28
N GLY A 2 -10.92 -0.76 20.27
CA GLY A 2 -11.71 -1.55 21.24
C GLY A 2 -12.84 -2.37 20.61
N ARG A 3 -12.64 -2.92 19.41
CA ARG A 3 -13.70 -3.61 18.63
C ARG A 3 -13.38 -5.06 18.27
N LEU A 4 -12.22 -5.57 18.65
CA LEU A 4 -11.84 -6.95 18.32
C LEU A 4 -12.33 -7.92 19.40
N PRO A 5 -12.76 -9.14 19.04
CA PRO A 5 -13.17 -10.15 20.00
C PRO A 5 -12.06 -10.48 21.00
N THR A 6 -12.45 -10.94 22.19
CA THR A 6 -11.50 -11.43 23.20
C THR A 6 -10.68 -12.58 22.62
N GLY A 7 -9.35 -12.48 22.71
CA GLY A 7 -8.42 -13.47 22.15
C GLY A 7 -8.02 -13.23 20.69
N ALA A 8 -8.51 -12.16 20.05
CA ALA A 8 -8.07 -11.77 18.72
C ALA A 8 -6.61 -11.30 18.71
N VAL A 9 -5.86 -11.70 17.67
CA VAL A 9 -4.48 -11.30 17.44
C VAL A 9 -4.44 -10.26 16.32
N VAL A 10 -3.79 -9.12 16.55
CA VAL A 10 -3.61 -8.11 15.50
C VAL A 10 -2.32 -8.38 14.75
N ALA A 11 -2.40 -8.46 13.42
CA ALA A 11 -1.24 -8.47 12.54
C ALA A 11 -1.08 -7.09 11.88
N PRO A 12 -0.18 -6.23 12.36
CA PRO A 12 0.08 -4.95 11.69
C PRO A 12 0.62 -5.21 10.28
N VAL A 13 0.02 -4.57 9.29
CA VAL A 13 0.43 -4.63 7.88
C VAL A 13 1.05 -3.29 7.49
N ILE A 14 2.16 -3.34 6.78
CA ILE A 14 2.86 -2.18 6.24
C ILE A 14 2.85 -2.28 4.72
N LEU A 15 2.31 -1.26 4.07
CA LEU A 15 2.34 -1.13 2.62
C LEU A 15 3.51 -0.25 2.19
N THR A 16 4.12 -0.58 1.06
CA THR A 16 5.10 0.28 0.41
C THR A 16 4.87 0.30 -1.10
N SER A 17 4.91 1.48 -1.69
CA SER A 17 4.96 1.68 -3.14
C SER A 17 6.28 2.34 -3.49
N ASP A 18 6.80 2.04 -4.67
CA ASP A 18 7.88 2.84 -5.27
C ASP A 18 7.67 2.83 -6.78
N LYS A 19 7.56 4.01 -7.39
CA LYS A 19 7.40 4.16 -8.84
C LYS A 19 8.59 3.53 -9.58
N MET A 20 8.34 2.49 -10.37
CA MET A 20 9.39 1.82 -11.16
C MET A 20 9.12 1.86 -12.66
N ALA A 21 10.17 2.04 -13.45
CA ALA A 21 10.12 1.86 -14.90
C ALA A 21 10.21 0.36 -15.22
N LEU A 22 9.22 -0.19 -15.95
CA LEU A 22 9.15 -1.63 -16.27
C LEU A 22 10.01 -2.01 -17.49
N SER A 23 10.21 -1.10 -18.46
CA SER A 23 11.17 -1.29 -19.56
C SER A 23 11.58 0.04 -20.20
N THR A 24 12.88 0.18 -20.52
CA THR A 24 13.44 1.29 -21.32
C THR A 24 13.48 0.98 -22.82
N PHE A 25 13.35 -0.29 -23.22
CA PHE A 25 13.57 -0.73 -24.60
C PHE A 25 12.30 -1.03 -25.42
N SER A 26 11.12 -1.06 -24.79
CA SER A 26 9.86 -1.38 -25.50
C SER A 26 8.66 -0.64 -24.91
N GLY A 27 8.61 0.68 -25.15
CA GLY A 27 7.37 1.44 -25.07
C GLY A 27 7.03 2.11 -23.74
N ASN A 28 8.01 2.67 -23.01
CA ASN A 28 7.81 3.56 -21.85
C ASN A 28 6.70 3.10 -20.88
N LYS A 29 6.60 1.79 -20.64
CA LYS A 29 5.61 1.25 -19.70
C LYS A 29 6.15 1.46 -18.29
N MET A 30 5.43 2.23 -17.51
CA MET A 30 5.74 2.44 -16.10
C MET A 30 4.61 1.83 -15.26
N ALA A 31 4.95 1.30 -14.09
CA ALA A 31 3.95 0.82 -13.13
C ALA A 31 4.44 1.05 -11.70
N TRP A 32 3.50 1.07 -10.76
CA TRP A 32 3.81 1.16 -9.35
C TRP A 32 3.58 -0.22 -8.74
N PRO A 33 4.64 -0.98 -8.43
CA PRO A 33 4.50 -2.14 -7.58
C PRO A 33 4.00 -1.72 -6.19
N VAL A 34 3.00 -2.44 -5.69
CA VAL A 34 2.51 -2.33 -4.32
C VAL A 34 3.01 -3.55 -3.56
N TYR A 35 3.78 -3.30 -2.51
CA TYR A 35 4.34 -4.33 -1.65
C TYR A 35 3.69 -4.32 -0.27
N LEU A 36 3.67 -5.49 0.34
CA LEU A 36 3.13 -5.74 1.67
C LEU A 36 4.16 -6.44 2.54
N THR A 37 4.31 -6.00 3.79
CA THR A 37 5.11 -6.67 4.82
C THR A 37 4.40 -6.63 6.16
N LEU A 38 4.71 -7.59 7.04
CA LEU A 38 4.16 -7.63 8.40
C LEU A 38 5.00 -6.77 9.35
N GLY A 39 4.34 -5.92 10.13
CA GLY A 39 4.96 -5.08 11.15
C GLY A 39 5.53 -5.88 12.33
N THR A 40 5.15 -7.14 12.48
CA THR A 40 5.74 -8.07 13.46
C THR A 40 7.15 -8.53 13.07
N ILE A 41 7.54 -8.39 11.79
CA ILE A 41 8.89 -8.72 11.32
C ILE A 41 9.84 -7.56 11.63
N SER A 42 10.96 -7.88 12.27
CA SER A 42 11.97 -6.89 12.64
C SER A 42 12.45 -6.10 11.42
N LYS A 43 12.72 -4.81 11.61
CA LYS A 43 13.23 -3.92 10.54
C LYS A 43 14.51 -4.48 9.92
N ALA A 44 15.39 -5.08 10.72
CA ALA A 44 16.64 -5.66 10.23
C ALA A 44 16.40 -6.82 9.26
N VAL A 45 15.40 -7.66 9.52
CA VAL A 45 15.01 -8.77 8.63
C VAL A 45 14.30 -8.24 7.38
N ARG A 46 13.38 -7.27 7.51
CA ARG A 46 12.71 -6.65 6.36
C ARG A 46 13.67 -6.00 5.36
N ARG A 47 14.82 -5.50 5.84
CA ARG A 47 15.87 -4.90 5.00
C ARG A 47 16.82 -5.91 4.35
N GLN A 48 16.61 -7.21 4.56
CA GLN A 48 17.40 -8.27 3.92
C GLN A 48 16.60 -8.89 2.78
N PRO A 49 16.92 -8.60 1.50
CA PRO A 49 16.20 -9.14 0.36
C PRO A 49 16.14 -10.68 0.35
N SER A 50 17.20 -11.34 0.83
CA SER A 50 17.30 -12.80 0.92
C SER A 50 16.29 -13.45 1.89
N LYS A 51 15.64 -12.67 2.75
CA LYS A 51 14.65 -13.16 3.71
C LYS A 51 13.22 -13.12 3.20
N CYS A 52 12.99 -12.55 2.01
CA CYS A 52 11.67 -12.49 1.36
C CYS A 52 10.54 -12.02 2.31
N ALA A 53 10.86 -11.10 3.22
CA ALA A 53 9.94 -10.61 4.26
C ALA A 53 8.90 -9.61 3.74
N THR A 54 8.91 -9.34 2.44
CA THR A 54 8.03 -8.42 1.73
C THR A 54 7.51 -9.14 0.50
N VAL A 55 6.20 -9.04 0.25
CA VAL A 55 5.53 -9.68 -0.89
C VAL A 55 4.94 -8.61 -1.79
N LEU A 56 5.07 -8.79 -3.11
CA LEU A 56 4.40 -7.96 -4.11
C LEU A 56 2.93 -8.38 -4.20
N ILE A 57 2.00 -7.44 -4.01
CA ILE A 57 0.54 -7.73 -4.00
C ILE A 57 -0.18 -7.17 -5.23
N GLY A 58 0.45 -6.29 -6.00
CA GLY A 58 -0.14 -5.78 -7.24
C GLY A 58 0.72 -4.77 -7.97
N TYR A 59 0.32 -4.45 -9.19
CA TYR A 59 0.89 -3.36 -9.99
C TYR A 59 -0.22 -2.37 -10.32
N ILE A 60 0.02 -1.09 -10.06
CA ILE A 60 -0.85 -0.01 -10.51
C ILE A 60 -0.34 0.47 -11.88
N PRO A 61 -1.15 0.38 -12.93
CA PRO A 61 -0.74 0.82 -14.26
C PRO A 61 -0.59 2.34 -14.30
N MET A 62 0.51 2.84 -14.90
CA MET A 62 0.58 4.22 -15.38
C MET A 62 0.31 4.22 -16.89
N THR A 63 -0.94 4.48 -17.25
CA THR A 63 -1.31 4.75 -18.63
C THR A 63 -1.29 6.25 -18.87
N LYS A 64 -0.89 6.66 -20.08
CA LYS A 64 -1.20 8.02 -20.54
C LYS A 64 -2.71 8.07 -20.68
N LEU A 65 -3.36 8.91 -19.90
CA LEU A 65 -4.81 9.06 -19.85
C LEU A 65 -5.31 9.87 -21.06
N GLU A 66 -4.83 9.51 -22.26
CA GLU A 66 -5.04 10.23 -23.54
C GLU A 66 -6.51 10.27 -23.97
N CYS A 67 -7.36 9.41 -23.38
CA CYS A 67 -8.81 9.47 -23.54
C CYS A 67 -9.47 10.65 -22.82
N PHE A 68 -8.74 11.32 -21.94
CA PHE A 68 -9.17 12.51 -21.22
C PHE A 68 -8.44 13.76 -21.73
N SER A 69 -9.00 14.94 -21.46
CA SER A 69 -8.33 16.21 -21.72
C SER A 69 -7.19 16.45 -20.72
N GLU A 70 -6.12 17.13 -21.15
CA GLU A 70 -4.90 17.29 -20.33
C GLU A 70 -5.15 17.95 -18.97
N ASP A 71 -6.16 18.82 -18.89
CA ASP A 71 -6.57 19.53 -17.68
C ASP A 71 -7.10 18.60 -16.57
N VAL A 72 -7.60 17.40 -16.92
CA VAL A 72 -8.13 16.43 -15.95
C VAL A 72 -7.22 15.22 -15.71
N TRP A 73 -6.11 15.08 -16.45
CA TRP A 73 -5.22 13.92 -16.36
C TRP A 73 -4.74 13.63 -14.93
N SER A 74 -4.39 14.68 -14.18
CA SER A 74 -3.94 14.52 -12.79
C SER A 74 -5.05 13.96 -11.89
N GLN A 75 -6.27 14.48 -12.03
CA GLN A 75 -7.42 14.03 -11.24
C GLN A 75 -7.81 12.58 -11.57
N GLU A 76 -7.84 12.23 -12.85
CA GLU A 76 -8.14 10.87 -13.30
C GLU A 76 -7.03 9.89 -12.91
N GLY A 77 -5.77 10.33 -12.89
CA GLY A 77 -4.65 9.57 -12.34
C GLY A 77 -4.84 9.23 -10.86
N TYR A 78 -5.31 10.19 -10.06
CA TYR A 78 -5.65 9.93 -8.65
C TYR A 78 -6.81 8.94 -8.53
N ARG A 79 -7.91 9.14 -9.29
CA ARG A 79 -9.05 8.22 -9.27
C ARG A 79 -8.67 6.79 -9.61
N MET A 80 -7.84 6.64 -10.65
CA MET A 80 -7.30 5.35 -11.07
C MET A 80 -6.45 4.71 -9.96
N PHE A 81 -5.55 5.48 -9.33
CA PHE A 81 -4.75 4.99 -8.22
C PHE A 81 -5.62 4.46 -7.07
N TYR A 82 -6.60 5.26 -6.61
CA TYR A 82 -7.48 4.85 -5.52
C TYR A 82 -8.34 3.65 -5.89
N HIS A 83 -8.84 3.59 -7.12
CA HIS A 83 -9.59 2.43 -7.61
C HIS A 83 -8.73 1.17 -7.61
N CYS A 84 -7.51 1.24 -8.12
CA CYS A 84 -6.58 0.11 -8.09
C CYS A 84 -6.22 -0.32 -6.66
N MET A 85 -5.98 0.64 -5.76
CA MET A 85 -5.70 0.35 -4.35
C MET A 85 -6.90 -0.30 -3.65
N ASP A 86 -8.14 0.12 -3.95
CA ASP A 86 -9.35 -0.48 -3.39
C ASP A 86 -9.51 -1.94 -3.82
N VAL A 87 -9.25 -2.24 -5.11
CA VAL A 87 -9.25 -3.61 -5.63
C VAL A 87 -8.13 -4.45 -5.02
N ILE A 88 -6.89 -3.94 -4.97
CA ILE A 88 -5.75 -4.68 -4.42
C ILE A 88 -5.94 -4.99 -2.94
N LEU A 89 -6.51 -4.06 -2.17
CA LEU A 89 -6.68 -4.19 -0.73
C LEU A 89 -8.04 -4.78 -0.30
N GLU A 90 -8.91 -5.17 -1.23
CA GLU A 90 -10.24 -5.72 -0.91
C GLU A 90 -10.15 -6.92 0.04
N SER A 91 -9.29 -7.89 -0.29
CA SER A 91 -9.06 -9.08 0.55
C SER A 91 -8.49 -8.73 1.92
N LEU A 92 -7.63 -7.71 1.99
CA LEU A 92 -7.06 -7.22 3.24
C LEU A 92 -8.11 -6.54 4.11
N ARG A 93 -9.02 -5.75 3.50
CA ARG A 93 -10.12 -5.09 4.19
C ARG A 93 -11.11 -6.11 4.76
N ASP A 94 -11.45 -7.13 3.98
CA ASP A 94 -12.31 -8.21 4.42
C ASP A 94 -11.69 -8.97 5.62
N ALA A 95 -10.43 -9.38 5.47
CA ALA A 95 -9.68 -10.05 6.53
C ALA A 95 -9.50 -9.17 7.78
N GLY A 96 -9.28 -7.87 7.62
CA GLY A 96 -9.16 -6.92 8.73
C GLY A 96 -10.48 -6.66 9.46
N THR A 97 -11.61 -6.91 8.81
CA THR A 97 -12.96 -6.72 9.38
C THR A 97 -13.46 -7.98 10.06
N HIS A 98 -13.35 -9.14 9.39
CA HIS A 98 -13.90 -10.41 9.86
C HIS A 98 -12.88 -11.28 10.61
N GLY A 99 -11.59 -10.97 10.46
CA GLY A 99 -10.50 -11.82 10.92
C GLY A 99 -10.33 -13.04 10.01
N ILE A 100 -9.14 -13.63 10.08
CA ILE A 100 -8.78 -14.86 9.38
C ILE A 100 -8.23 -15.86 10.39
N THR A 101 -8.64 -17.11 10.24
CA THR A 101 -8.15 -18.21 11.09
C THR A 101 -6.83 -18.70 10.54
N ILE A 102 -5.76 -18.58 11.32
CA ILE A 102 -4.41 -19.01 10.95
C ILE A 102 -3.88 -19.98 12.00
N THR A 103 -3.37 -21.12 11.54
CA THR A 103 -2.57 -22.03 12.38
C THR A 103 -1.16 -21.49 12.46
N CYS A 104 -0.75 -21.07 13.65
CA CYS A 104 0.59 -20.54 13.90
C CYS A 104 1.64 -21.68 13.97
N ALA A 105 2.92 -21.32 14.00
CA ALA A 105 4.03 -22.29 14.03
C ALA A 105 4.05 -23.17 15.28
N ASP A 106 3.43 -22.70 16.37
CA ASP A 106 3.19 -23.42 17.63
C ASP A 106 2.01 -24.40 17.54
N ARG A 107 1.38 -24.54 16.37
CA ARG A 107 0.17 -25.34 16.11
C ARG A 107 -1.09 -24.83 16.81
N VAL A 108 -1.05 -23.62 17.37
CA VAL A 108 -2.21 -22.97 17.96
C VAL A 108 -2.95 -22.20 16.88
N ILE A 109 -4.27 -22.34 16.87
CA ILE A 109 -5.15 -21.63 15.95
C ILE A 109 -5.46 -20.26 16.57
N HIS A 110 -5.15 -19.21 15.82
CA HIS A 110 -5.46 -17.84 16.21
C HIS A 110 -6.41 -17.21 15.19
N GLN A 111 -7.33 -16.38 15.69
CA GLN A 111 -8.09 -15.46 14.84
C GLN A 111 -7.28 -14.18 14.68
N ILE A 112 -6.69 -14.00 13.50
CA ILE A 112 -5.78 -12.91 13.18
C ILE A 112 -6.54 -11.82 12.42
N TYR A 113 -6.36 -10.57 12.83
CA TYR A 113 -6.92 -9.40 12.17
C TYR A 113 -5.77 -8.59 11.58
N PRO A 114 -5.52 -8.70 10.26
CA PRO A 114 -4.53 -7.86 9.59
C PRO A 114 -5.05 -6.43 9.51
N ILE A 115 -4.31 -5.48 10.10
CA ILE A 115 -4.70 -4.07 10.15
C ILE A 115 -3.60 -3.24 9.51
N LEU A 116 -3.97 -2.36 8.57
CA LEU A 116 -3.05 -1.41 7.97
C LEU A 116 -2.49 -0.48 9.06
N ALA A 117 -1.20 -0.63 9.36
CA ALA A 117 -0.51 0.12 10.40
C ALA A 117 0.32 1.28 9.82
N ALA A 118 0.87 1.12 8.61
CA ALA A 118 1.64 2.18 7.95
C ALA A 118 1.63 2.02 6.43
N TYR A 119 1.70 3.14 5.73
CA TYR A 119 2.03 3.21 4.30
C TYR A 119 3.33 4.01 4.16
N VAL A 120 4.42 3.35 3.76
CA VAL A 120 5.71 3.98 3.51
C VAL A 120 5.83 4.31 2.02
N ALA A 121 5.99 5.59 1.72
CA ALA A 121 6.12 6.11 0.36
C ALA A 121 7.06 7.32 0.36
N ASN A 122 7.62 7.71 -0.79
CA ASN A 122 8.43 8.94 -0.92
C ASN A 122 7.52 10.21 -0.91
N HIS A 123 8.08 11.43 -0.95
CA HIS A 123 7.27 12.66 -0.81
C HIS A 123 6.20 12.85 -1.91
N PRO A 124 6.52 12.76 -3.21
CA PRO A 124 5.51 12.83 -4.27
C PRO A 124 4.40 11.78 -4.09
N GLU A 125 4.77 10.55 -3.73
CA GLU A 125 3.81 9.48 -3.49
C GLU A 125 2.95 9.72 -2.24
N GLN A 126 3.53 10.26 -1.17
CA GLN A 126 2.76 10.66 0.02
C GLN A 126 1.75 11.75 -0.32
N CYS A 127 2.13 12.71 -1.17
CA CYS A 127 1.21 13.75 -1.62
C CYS A 127 0.05 13.16 -2.43
N LEU A 128 0.36 12.21 -3.31
CA LEU A 128 -0.63 11.45 -4.07
C LEU A 128 -1.60 10.67 -3.17
N ILE A 129 -1.08 9.95 -2.17
CA ILE A 129 -1.87 9.16 -1.21
C ILE A 129 -2.70 10.04 -0.27
N ALA A 130 -2.25 11.27 0.00
CA ALA A 130 -2.95 12.22 0.86
C ALA A 130 -3.89 13.16 0.08
N CYS A 131 -3.95 13.07 -1.26
CA CYS A 131 -4.63 14.03 -2.13
C CYS A 131 -4.17 15.49 -1.92
N CYS A 132 -2.89 15.72 -1.61
CA CYS A 132 -2.34 17.06 -1.48
C CYS A 132 -1.41 17.39 -2.66
N LYS A 133 -1.22 18.70 -2.90
CA LYS A 133 -0.25 19.16 -3.89
C LYS A 133 1.18 18.88 -3.42
N GLU A 134 2.12 18.71 -4.34
CA GLU A 134 3.51 18.38 -4.02
C GLU A 134 4.27 19.52 -3.31
N ASN A 135 3.79 20.75 -3.41
CA ASN A 135 4.29 21.91 -2.64
C ASN A 135 3.78 21.93 -1.18
N CYS A 136 2.99 20.95 -0.77
CA CYS A 136 2.50 20.80 0.61
C CYS A 136 3.11 19.56 1.26
N CYS A 137 3.43 19.63 2.55
CA CYS A 137 3.76 18.44 3.33
C CYS A 137 2.46 17.80 3.87
N PRO A 138 2.08 16.56 3.48
CA PRO A 138 0.84 15.92 3.93
C PRO A 138 0.82 15.56 5.42
N LYS A 139 1.96 15.72 6.11
CA LYS A 139 2.15 15.38 7.53
C LYS A 139 2.39 16.61 8.41
N CYS A 140 2.74 17.73 7.81
CA CYS A 140 3.16 18.93 8.52
C CYS A 140 1.99 19.90 8.62
N ILE A 141 1.95 20.67 9.70
CA ILE A 141 0.96 21.75 9.89
C ILE A 141 1.40 23.08 9.27
N VAL A 142 2.48 23.07 8.48
CA VAL A 142 3.02 24.25 7.83
C VAL A 142 2.20 24.53 6.58
N ASP A 143 1.83 25.79 6.38
CA ASP A 143 1.09 26.23 5.21
C ASP A 143 1.85 25.93 3.91
N CYS A 144 1.09 25.67 2.85
CA CYS A 144 1.68 25.46 1.54
C CYS A 144 2.06 26.81 0.93
N ASP A 145 3.28 26.90 0.40
CA ASP A 145 3.76 28.05 -0.37
C ASP A 145 3.08 28.17 -1.74
#